data_AF-A0A0A2JAD5-F1
#
_entry.id   AF-A0A0A2JAD5-F1
#
_cell.length_a   1.000
_cell.length_b   1.000
_cell.length_c   1.000
_cell.angle_alpha   90.00
_cell.angle_beta   90.00
_cell.angle_gamma   90.00
#
_symmetry.space_group_name_H-M   'P 1'
#
loop_
_entity.id
_entity.type
_entity.pdbx_description
1 polymer ?
#
loop_
_entity_poly.entity_id
_entity_poly.type
_entity_poly.pdbx_seq_one_letter_code
_entity_poly.pdbx_strand_id
1 'polypeptide(L)'
;MDRPGFIETPGGRRATRNSSVFEGSENGASNSPSLERSKSASRRRTSTKVKTEEDDTPVKVTTNGKTTTPKPKPASRIVDGWEEGLDPKVDYSGHFEFGGSLGVLSMMIGFPMLMYYMWIGATYYNGKFPRPAENESYGDFFAHLANLVYTGAFPSIKAWTIYWVFFIFEGACYVLLPGVSVTGRPLPHMGGKQLPYYCSGVWSFYTSIALALIAHVTGIFKLYTIIDEFGPLLTVAIMSGYIVSFVAYFSALARGAEHRMTGYPIYDFFMGAELNPRMFKILDFKMFFEVRLPWYILLGLTMGTAARQWEMYGYVSGEVMFLVMAHYLYANACSKGEECIVSTWDMYYEKWGFMLIFWNLAGVPLSYCHCTIYLANHDPAEYRWNRYFLAFLFVAYLFVYWVWDTTNSQKNRFRQQERGTLVARNTFPQLPWQTVENPKTLTAADGSKILVDGWYGKARKIHYTCDLYFALNWGLITGFSSPFPWFYPVFFACMISHRALRDIQRCRVKYGETWLEYERQVPYLFIPYVF
;
A
#
# COMPACT_ATOMS: atom_id res chain seq x y z
N MET A 1 -31.71 -18.58 50.03
CA MET A 1 -30.52 -18.55 49.14
C MET A 1 -30.18 -17.09 48.94
N ASP A 2 -29.25 -16.61 49.73
CA ASP A 2 -29.15 -15.20 50.06
C ASP A 2 -28.29 -14.41 49.06
N ARG A 3 -28.73 -13.18 48.78
CA ARG A 3 -27.98 -12.14 48.07
C ARG A 3 -28.32 -10.77 48.68
N PRO A 4 -27.47 -10.23 49.57
CA PRO A 4 -27.58 -8.84 50.04
C PRO A 4 -26.57 -7.92 49.32
N GLY A 5 -26.91 -6.64 49.11
CA GLY A 5 -25.89 -5.61 48.80
C GLY A 5 -26.21 -4.49 47.78
N PHE A 6 -27.47 -4.16 47.50
CA PHE A 6 -27.81 -2.96 46.70
C PHE A 6 -28.22 -1.81 47.64
N ILE A 7 -27.54 -0.66 47.59
CA ILE A 7 -27.93 0.60 48.27
C ILE A 7 -27.67 1.78 47.32
N GLU A 8 -28.54 2.78 47.35
CA GLU A 8 -28.73 3.82 46.34
C GLU A 8 -27.79 5.04 46.44
N THR A 9 -27.69 5.78 45.33
CA THR A 9 -27.10 7.13 45.24
C THR A 9 -28.10 8.22 45.62
N PRO A 10 -27.61 9.33 46.22
CA PRO A 10 -27.65 10.63 45.52
C PRO A 10 -26.37 11.46 45.76
N GLY A 11 -26.02 12.52 45.02
CA GLY A 11 -26.64 13.12 43.84
C GLY A 11 -26.06 14.52 43.57
N GLY A 12 -25.26 14.66 42.51
CA GLY A 12 -24.95 15.92 41.80
C GLY A 12 -24.18 17.05 42.50
N ARG A 13 -23.03 17.43 41.92
CA ARG A 13 -22.89 18.74 41.23
C ARG A 13 -21.63 18.83 40.36
N ARG A 14 -21.72 19.68 39.34
CA ARG A 14 -20.77 19.88 38.24
C ARG A 14 -20.10 21.24 38.42
N ALA A 15 -18.76 21.32 38.40
CA ALA A 15 -18.05 22.59 38.36
C ALA A 15 -16.71 22.46 37.60
N THR A 16 -16.60 23.20 36.51
CA THR A 16 -15.37 23.44 35.77
C THR A 16 -14.64 24.66 36.33
N ARG A 17 -13.30 24.63 36.48
CA ARG A 17 -12.47 25.78 36.08
C ARG A 17 -11.00 25.45 35.87
N ASN A 18 -10.36 26.38 35.17
CA ASN A 18 -9.01 26.36 34.63
C ASN A 18 -8.04 27.18 35.51
N SER A 19 -6.78 27.23 35.08
CA SER A 19 -5.75 28.28 35.31
C SER A 19 -4.94 28.38 36.62
N SER A 20 -3.64 28.08 36.46
CA SER A 20 -2.46 28.96 36.70
C SER A 20 -1.93 29.29 38.11
N VAL A 21 -0.65 28.90 38.30
CA VAL A 21 0.50 29.69 38.84
C VAL A 21 0.44 30.22 40.28
N PHE A 22 1.46 29.83 41.09
CA PHE A 22 2.22 30.76 41.94
C PHE A 22 3.62 30.18 42.31
N GLU A 23 4.60 31.06 42.57
CA GLU A 23 6.02 30.76 42.86
C GLU A 23 6.40 30.97 44.34
N GLY A 24 7.54 30.36 44.75
CA GLY A 24 8.39 30.76 45.90
C GLY A 24 7.90 30.39 47.31
N SER A 25 8.73 30.26 48.36
CA SER A 25 10.21 30.16 48.51
C SER A 25 10.51 29.73 49.99
N GLU A 26 11.71 29.47 50.55
CA GLU A 26 13.13 29.57 50.13
C GLU A 26 14.01 28.61 51.00
N ASN A 27 15.31 28.92 51.18
CA ASN A 27 16.30 28.40 52.14
C ASN A 27 16.95 27.02 51.88
N GLY A 28 18.26 26.92 51.60
CA GLY A 28 19.22 28.02 51.36
C GLY A 28 20.69 27.58 51.23
N ALA A 29 21.52 28.52 50.77
CA ALA A 29 22.99 28.59 50.83
C ALA A 29 23.84 27.50 50.13
N SER A 30 25.07 27.76 49.64
CA SER A 30 25.62 28.88 48.84
C SER A 30 27.11 28.57 48.60
N ASN A 31 27.59 28.63 47.35
CA ASN A 31 28.91 29.18 47.00
C ASN A 31 29.16 29.13 45.48
N SER A 32 29.80 30.18 44.96
CA SER A 32 30.31 30.33 43.59
C SER A 32 31.66 31.06 43.70
N PRO A 33 32.53 31.08 42.66
CA PRO A 33 32.27 31.94 41.50
C PRO A 33 32.77 31.44 40.12
N SER A 34 32.16 32.00 39.06
CA SER A 34 32.73 32.35 37.73
C SER A 34 33.67 31.36 37.00
N LEU A 35 33.41 30.99 35.73
CA LEU A 35 33.69 31.87 34.57
C LEU A 35 33.05 31.36 33.25
N GLU A 36 32.78 32.34 32.39
CA GLU A 36 32.74 32.33 30.91
C GLU A 36 31.76 31.48 30.08
N ARG A 37 31.45 32.06 28.91
CA ARG A 37 30.41 31.69 27.94
C ARG A 37 30.98 31.93 26.55
N SER A 38 31.05 30.89 25.71
CA SER A 38 31.49 31.02 24.31
C SER A 38 30.41 30.54 23.33
N LYS A 39 30.36 31.17 22.15
CA LYS A 39 29.30 31.03 21.14
C LYS A 39 29.80 30.33 19.85
N SER A 40 28.83 29.83 19.09
CA SER A 40 28.92 29.30 17.73
C SER A 40 29.90 30.01 16.78
N ALA A 41 30.57 29.22 15.93
CA ALA A 41 31.24 29.71 14.73
C ALA A 41 30.51 29.23 13.45
N SER A 42 30.10 30.17 12.61
CA SER A 42 29.60 29.92 11.24
C SER A 42 30.73 30.16 10.24
N ARG A 43 30.84 29.31 9.20
CA ARG A 43 31.93 29.39 8.21
C ARG A 43 31.37 29.71 6.83
N ARG A 44 31.43 30.99 6.44
CA ARG A 44 31.09 31.49 5.09
C ARG A 44 32.38 31.63 4.28
N ARG A 45 32.40 31.17 3.02
CA ARG A 45 33.56 31.30 2.12
C ARG A 45 33.27 32.29 0.99
N THR A 46 34.31 32.99 0.55
CA THR A 46 34.28 34.26 -0.18
C THR A 46 34.13 34.10 -1.70
N SER A 47 33.50 35.09 -2.35
CA SER A 47 33.52 35.25 -3.82
C SER A 47 34.63 36.22 -4.25
N THR A 48 35.37 35.87 -5.31
CA THR A 48 36.42 36.71 -5.88
C THR A 48 35.83 37.72 -6.85
N LYS A 49 36.27 38.99 -6.75
CA LYS A 49 35.87 40.10 -7.63
C LYS A 49 37.02 40.39 -8.60
N VAL A 50 36.72 40.57 -9.89
CA VAL A 50 37.67 41.10 -10.89
C VAL A 50 37.32 42.57 -11.16
N LYS A 51 38.35 43.42 -11.32
CA LYS A 51 38.22 44.84 -11.67
C LYS A 51 38.28 45.04 -13.19
N THR A 52 37.62 46.09 -13.65
CA THR A 52 38.03 46.88 -14.84
C THR A 52 37.77 48.36 -14.53
N GLU A 53 38.52 49.26 -15.16
CA GLU A 53 38.66 50.67 -14.79
C GLU A 53 37.63 51.62 -15.44
N GLU A 54 37.70 52.90 -15.07
CA GLU A 54 36.79 53.99 -15.40
C GLU A 54 37.01 54.55 -16.81
N ASP A 55 35.96 55.09 -17.45
CA ASP A 55 36.07 56.42 -18.10
C ASP A 55 34.72 57.15 -18.29
N ASP A 56 34.84 58.48 -18.18
CA ASP A 56 34.00 59.67 -18.48
C ASP A 56 32.44 59.77 -18.55
N THR A 57 32.05 61.05 -18.55
CA THR A 57 30.83 61.82 -18.24
C THR A 57 29.54 61.62 -19.09
N PRO A 58 28.38 62.18 -18.65
CA PRO A 58 27.06 61.71 -19.09
C PRO A 58 26.42 62.47 -20.26
N VAL A 59 25.81 61.72 -21.19
CA VAL A 59 24.95 62.28 -22.26
C VAL A 59 23.49 61.92 -22.02
N LYS A 60 22.62 62.92 -21.84
CA LYS A 60 21.16 62.76 -21.83
C LYS A 60 20.66 62.62 -23.27
N VAL A 61 20.17 61.43 -23.65
CA VAL A 61 19.30 61.25 -24.82
C VAL A 61 18.02 60.55 -24.41
N THR A 62 16.89 61.20 -24.63
CA THR A 62 15.54 60.64 -24.43
C THR A 62 15.07 59.91 -25.68
N THR A 63 14.85 58.59 -25.60
CA THR A 63 14.15 57.82 -26.63
C THR A 63 13.17 56.84 -26.00
N ASN A 64 11.90 56.92 -26.44
CA ASN A 64 10.82 56.02 -26.01
C ASN A 64 11.01 54.63 -26.63
N GLY A 65 11.72 53.74 -25.92
CA GLY A 65 11.84 52.32 -26.27
C GLY A 65 10.92 51.46 -25.41
N LYS A 66 9.90 50.85 -26.01
CA LYS A 66 8.94 49.98 -25.31
C LYS A 66 9.59 48.62 -25.02
N THR A 67 10.34 48.53 -23.93
CA THR A 67 10.97 47.28 -23.48
C THR A 67 9.91 46.27 -23.08
N THR A 68 9.63 45.32 -23.97
CA THR A 68 9.01 44.05 -23.58
C THR A 68 9.96 43.34 -22.62
N THR A 69 9.68 43.44 -21.32
CA THR A 69 10.28 42.55 -20.33
C THR A 69 10.06 41.11 -20.80
N PRO A 70 11.11 40.28 -20.93
CA PRO A 70 10.90 38.87 -21.15
C PRO A 70 10.06 38.37 -19.97
N LYS A 71 8.90 37.77 -20.25
CA LYS A 71 8.12 37.09 -19.21
C LYS A 71 9.08 36.18 -18.45
N PRO A 72 9.11 36.22 -17.09
CA PRO A 72 9.88 35.23 -16.37
C PRO A 72 9.47 33.85 -16.89
N LYS A 73 10.46 33.00 -17.22
CA LYS A 73 10.17 31.60 -17.55
C LYS A 73 9.22 31.10 -16.45
N PRO A 74 8.09 30.45 -16.79
CA PRO A 74 7.23 29.89 -15.76
C PRO A 74 8.10 29.02 -14.86
N ALA A 75 8.00 29.21 -13.55
CA ALA A 75 8.74 28.41 -12.59
C ALA A 75 8.56 26.94 -12.97
N SER A 76 9.68 26.25 -13.16
CA SER A 76 9.69 24.90 -13.72
C SER A 76 8.73 24.03 -12.93
N ARG A 77 7.66 23.59 -13.61
CA ARG A 77 6.57 22.90 -12.94
C ARG A 77 7.07 21.48 -12.67
N ILE A 78 7.66 21.27 -11.49
CA ILE A 78 8.04 19.95 -10.98
C ILE A 78 6.73 19.16 -10.77
N VAL A 79 6.23 18.59 -11.85
CA VAL A 79 5.16 17.60 -11.84
C VAL A 79 5.84 16.26 -11.70
N ASP A 80 5.46 15.51 -10.68
CA ASP A 80 5.90 14.13 -10.50
C ASP A 80 7.44 13.97 -10.37
N GLY A 81 8.11 14.91 -9.69
CA GLY A 81 9.47 14.76 -9.18
C GLY A 81 10.58 14.81 -10.23
N TRP A 82 10.26 15.21 -11.46
CA TRP A 82 11.23 15.53 -12.52
C TRP A 82 11.03 16.97 -12.98
N GLU A 83 12.11 17.62 -13.40
CA GLU A 83 12.10 18.99 -13.91
C GLU A 83 12.29 18.95 -15.44
N GLU A 84 11.38 19.59 -16.18
CA GLU A 84 11.38 19.55 -17.64
C GLU A 84 12.70 20.08 -18.24
N GLY A 85 13.46 19.17 -18.86
CA GLY A 85 14.73 19.47 -19.51
C GLY A 85 15.99 19.10 -18.71
N LEU A 86 15.88 18.56 -17.50
CA LEU A 86 17.01 18.01 -16.74
C LEU A 86 17.14 16.49 -16.90
N ASP A 87 18.28 15.93 -16.47
CA ASP A 87 18.59 14.50 -16.61
C ASP A 87 17.59 13.63 -15.82
N PRO A 88 16.78 12.78 -16.47
CA PRO A 88 15.79 11.95 -15.78
C PRO A 88 16.41 10.86 -14.88
N LYS A 89 17.74 10.67 -14.91
CA LYS A 89 18.47 9.79 -13.99
C LYS A 89 18.63 10.39 -12.58
N VAL A 90 18.57 11.71 -12.42
CA VAL A 90 18.84 12.40 -11.14
C VAL A 90 17.53 12.86 -10.51
N ASP A 91 17.41 12.70 -9.18
CA ASP A 91 16.32 13.31 -8.41
C ASP A 91 16.71 14.74 -7.97
N TYR A 92 16.03 15.73 -8.55
CA TYR A 92 16.22 17.15 -8.23
C TYR A 92 15.28 17.66 -7.14
N SER A 93 14.35 16.83 -6.64
CA SER A 93 13.35 17.27 -5.64
C SER A 93 13.95 17.53 -4.26
N GLY A 94 15.08 16.88 -3.94
CA GLY A 94 15.70 16.91 -2.61
C GLY A 94 14.82 16.31 -1.50
N HIS A 95 13.72 15.64 -1.84
CA HIS A 95 12.70 15.20 -0.88
C HIS A 95 12.82 13.70 -0.59
N PHE A 96 13.26 13.36 0.62
CA PHE A 96 13.28 11.98 1.10
C PHE A 96 11.94 11.57 1.71
N GLU A 97 11.33 10.50 1.19
CA GLU A 97 10.23 9.81 1.85
C GLU A 97 10.78 8.89 2.97
N PHE A 98 9.89 8.37 3.83
CA PHE A 98 10.21 7.35 4.85
C PHE A 98 11.38 7.66 5.81
N GLY A 99 11.75 8.93 6.01
CA GLY A 99 12.88 9.32 6.85
C GLY A 99 14.26 9.11 6.21
N GLY A 100 14.32 9.00 4.87
CA GLY A 100 15.56 8.81 4.12
C GLY A 100 16.27 7.50 4.47
N SER A 101 17.58 7.44 4.18
CA SER A 101 18.41 6.22 4.31
C SER A 101 18.30 5.51 5.67
N LEU A 102 18.18 6.24 6.78
CA LEU A 102 18.04 5.65 8.11
C LEU A 102 16.67 4.98 8.28
N GLY A 103 15.59 5.71 7.97
CA GLY A 103 14.23 5.20 8.14
C GLY A 103 13.90 4.04 7.20
N VAL A 104 14.35 4.09 5.94
CA VAL A 104 14.18 2.94 5.03
C VAL A 104 15.02 1.73 5.45
N LEU A 105 16.22 1.92 6.01
CA LEU A 105 17.01 0.81 6.56
C LEU A 105 16.28 0.17 7.76
N SER A 106 15.72 0.99 8.65
CA SER A 106 14.88 0.53 9.75
C SER A 106 13.64 -0.22 9.25
N MET A 107 13.02 0.20 8.14
CA MET A 107 11.90 -0.51 7.52
C MET A 107 12.34 -1.85 6.90
N MET A 108 13.46 -1.88 6.17
CA MET A 108 13.99 -3.10 5.57
C MET A 108 14.26 -4.18 6.62
N ILE A 109 14.81 -3.83 7.78
CA ILE A 109 15.07 -4.78 8.87
C ILE A 109 13.78 -5.04 9.68
N GLY A 110 13.00 -4.00 9.96
CA GLY A 110 11.84 -4.03 10.84
C GLY A 110 10.66 -4.83 10.29
N PHE A 111 10.34 -4.74 9.00
CA PHE A 111 9.20 -5.47 8.44
C PHE A 111 9.39 -7.00 8.46
N PRO A 112 10.50 -7.58 8.00
CA PRO A 112 10.78 -9.02 8.17
C PRO A 112 10.71 -9.49 9.63
N MET A 113 11.31 -8.74 10.57
CA MET A 113 11.25 -9.09 12.00
C MET A 113 9.83 -9.07 12.55
N LEU A 114 9.02 -8.06 12.16
CA LEU A 114 7.62 -7.98 12.54
C LEU A 114 6.80 -9.15 11.98
N MET A 115 7.03 -9.54 10.73
CA MET A 115 6.36 -10.70 10.11
C MET A 115 6.69 -12.00 10.87
N TYR A 116 7.96 -12.26 11.22
CA TYR A 116 8.32 -13.41 12.05
C TYR A 116 7.67 -13.33 13.44
N TYR A 117 7.68 -12.17 14.10
CA TYR A 117 7.07 -12.00 15.42
C TYR A 117 5.57 -12.28 15.40
N MET A 118 4.87 -11.81 14.36
CA MET A 118 3.44 -12.06 14.16
C MET A 118 3.14 -13.52 13.85
N TRP A 119 3.96 -14.18 13.01
CA TRP A 119 3.85 -15.61 12.73
C TRP A 119 4.09 -16.45 13.98
N ILE A 120 5.16 -16.17 14.74
CA ILE A 120 5.45 -16.87 16.00
C ILE A 120 4.27 -16.75 16.97
N GLY A 121 3.71 -15.54 17.12
CA GLY A 121 2.54 -15.32 17.97
C GLY A 121 1.30 -16.09 17.51
N ALA A 122 1.06 -16.14 16.20
CA ALA A 122 -0.06 -16.84 15.59
C ALA A 122 0.05 -18.38 15.64
N THR A 123 1.27 -18.92 15.70
CA THR A 123 1.53 -20.37 15.65
C THR A 123 1.89 -20.99 17.00
N TYR A 124 2.74 -20.34 17.82
CA TYR A 124 3.28 -20.93 19.06
C TYR A 124 2.71 -20.33 20.35
N TYR A 125 2.08 -19.15 20.30
CA TYR A 125 1.54 -18.45 21.48
C TYR A 125 0.00 -18.37 21.46
N ASN A 126 -0.68 -19.32 20.81
CA ASN A 126 -2.15 -19.40 20.71
C ASN A 126 -2.80 -18.08 20.27
N GLY A 127 -2.25 -17.48 19.19
CA GLY A 127 -2.69 -16.20 18.66
C GLY A 127 -2.30 -14.97 19.47
N LYS A 128 -1.53 -15.07 20.57
CA LYS A 128 -1.17 -13.94 21.44
C LYS A 128 0.23 -13.41 21.15
N PHE A 129 0.51 -12.20 21.63
CA PHE A 129 1.85 -11.61 21.55
C PHE A 129 2.88 -12.50 22.26
N PRO A 130 3.97 -12.91 21.58
CA PRO A 130 5.13 -13.51 22.25
C PRO A 130 5.69 -12.55 23.30
N ARG A 131 5.90 -13.07 24.50
CA ARG A 131 6.42 -12.37 25.69
C ARG A 131 7.37 -13.30 26.43
N PRO A 132 8.40 -12.77 27.12
CA PRO A 132 9.25 -13.58 27.98
C PRO A 132 8.42 -14.18 29.12
N ALA A 133 8.82 -15.37 29.59
CA ALA A 133 8.30 -15.92 30.84
C ALA A 133 8.77 -15.08 32.06
N GLU A 134 8.10 -15.21 33.20
CA GLU A 134 8.29 -14.33 34.38
C GLU A 134 9.73 -14.23 34.90
N ASN A 135 10.55 -15.27 34.66
CA ASN A 135 11.95 -15.35 35.07
C ASN A 135 12.93 -15.52 33.88
N GLU A 136 12.47 -15.30 32.65
CA GLU A 136 13.30 -15.44 31.44
C GLU A 136 14.03 -14.12 31.13
N SER A 137 15.33 -14.18 30.85
CA SER A 137 16.06 -12.98 30.42
C SER A 137 15.65 -12.60 29.00
N TYR A 138 15.69 -11.30 28.67
CA TYR A 138 15.43 -10.85 27.30
C TYR A 138 16.39 -11.50 26.27
N GLY A 139 17.63 -11.84 26.67
CA GLY A 139 18.58 -12.53 25.80
C GLY A 139 18.12 -13.95 25.45
N ASP A 140 17.69 -14.71 26.47
CA ASP A 140 17.16 -16.07 26.31
C ASP A 140 15.86 -16.06 25.50
N PHE A 141 14.96 -15.10 25.77
CA PHE A 141 13.72 -14.91 25.02
C PHE A 141 13.98 -14.65 23.53
N PHE A 142 14.90 -13.74 23.19
CA PHE A 142 15.23 -13.51 21.77
C PHE A 142 15.94 -14.71 21.13
N ALA A 143 16.76 -15.46 21.87
CA ALA A 143 17.34 -16.71 21.39
C ALA A 143 16.27 -17.80 21.17
N HIS A 144 15.24 -17.86 22.02
CA HIS A 144 14.09 -18.74 21.84
C HIS A 144 13.27 -18.37 20.60
N LEU A 145 12.94 -17.08 20.39
CA LEU A 145 12.27 -16.64 19.17
C LEU A 145 13.10 -16.96 17.91
N ALA A 146 14.42 -16.76 17.95
CA ALA A 146 15.31 -17.12 16.85
C ALA A 146 15.35 -18.64 16.61
N ASN A 147 15.26 -19.46 17.66
CA ASN A 147 15.15 -20.92 17.56
C ASN A 147 13.82 -21.33 16.90
N LEU A 148 12.70 -20.68 17.24
CA LEU A 148 11.40 -20.92 16.58
C LEU A 148 11.43 -20.55 15.08
N VAL A 149 12.12 -19.47 14.68
CA VAL A 149 12.36 -19.18 13.26
C VAL A 149 13.23 -20.25 12.61
N TYR A 150 14.34 -20.64 13.26
CA TYR A 150 15.26 -21.64 12.71
C TYR A 150 14.64 -23.03 12.54
N THR A 151 13.76 -23.45 13.47
CA THR A 151 13.13 -24.79 13.45
C THR A 151 11.82 -24.81 12.68
N GLY A 152 10.95 -23.81 12.91
CA GLY A 152 9.60 -23.75 12.35
C GLY A 152 9.46 -22.93 11.07
N ALA A 153 10.47 -22.16 10.68
CA ALA A 153 10.50 -21.37 9.45
C ALA A 153 11.79 -21.53 8.64
N PHE A 154 12.48 -22.67 8.78
CA PHE A 154 13.64 -22.96 7.94
C PHE A 154 13.26 -22.93 6.45
N PRO A 155 14.02 -22.26 5.56
CA PRO A 155 13.69 -22.15 4.14
C PRO A 155 14.01 -23.47 3.41
N SER A 156 13.14 -24.46 3.62
CA SER A 156 13.29 -25.83 3.11
C SER A 156 13.28 -25.86 1.57
N ILE A 157 13.92 -26.87 0.97
CA ILE A 157 13.89 -27.08 -0.48
C ILE A 157 12.43 -27.20 -0.97
N LYS A 158 11.56 -27.85 -0.19
CA LYS A 158 10.12 -27.95 -0.46
C LYS A 158 9.45 -26.56 -0.55
N ALA A 159 9.72 -25.67 0.40
CA ALA A 159 9.17 -24.31 0.39
C ALA A 159 9.71 -23.47 -0.78
N TRP A 160 11.01 -23.57 -1.09
CA TRP A 160 11.59 -22.96 -2.30
C TRP A 160 10.91 -23.46 -3.56
N THR A 161 10.72 -24.77 -3.71
CA THR A 161 10.03 -25.38 -4.85
C THR A 161 8.59 -24.89 -4.96
N ILE A 162 7.79 -24.93 -3.89
CA ILE A 162 6.39 -24.48 -3.91
C ILE A 162 6.31 -23.01 -4.35
N TYR A 163 7.08 -22.12 -3.70
CA TYR A 163 7.02 -20.69 -3.96
C TYR A 163 7.51 -20.33 -5.37
N TRP A 164 8.64 -20.88 -5.81
CA TRP A 164 9.22 -20.53 -7.12
C TRP A 164 8.58 -21.25 -8.30
N VAL A 165 8.03 -22.45 -8.12
CA VAL A 165 7.17 -23.06 -9.15
C VAL A 165 5.93 -22.20 -9.36
N PHE A 166 5.28 -21.72 -8.28
CA PHE A 166 4.15 -20.80 -8.40
C PHE A 166 4.54 -19.47 -9.05
N PHE A 167 5.67 -18.86 -8.64
CA PHE A 167 6.19 -17.63 -9.25
C PHE A 167 6.44 -17.77 -10.76
N ILE A 168 7.14 -18.83 -11.18
CA ILE A 168 7.47 -19.08 -12.59
C ILE A 168 6.20 -19.42 -13.38
N PHE A 169 5.27 -20.19 -12.78
CA PHE A 169 3.98 -20.52 -13.37
C PHE A 169 3.11 -19.27 -13.61
N GLU A 170 3.02 -18.35 -12.64
CA GLU A 170 2.31 -17.08 -12.83
C GLU A 170 3.01 -16.17 -13.86
N GLY A 171 4.34 -16.20 -13.94
CA GLY A 171 5.10 -15.52 -14.99
C GLY A 171 4.83 -16.09 -16.38
N ALA A 172 4.71 -17.41 -16.50
CA ALA A 172 4.28 -18.08 -17.73
C ALA A 172 2.82 -17.75 -18.05
N CYS A 173 1.92 -17.76 -17.07
CA CYS A 173 0.52 -17.36 -17.23
C CYS A 173 0.38 -15.89 -17.68
N TYR A 174 1.23 -14.99 -17.18
CA TYR A 174 1.27 -13.60 -17.63
C TYR A 174 1.50 -13.53 -19.15
N VAL A 175 2.51 -14.25 -19.66
CA VAL A 175 3.00 -14.12 -21.05
C VAL A 175 2.22 -14.98 -22.04
N LEU A 176 1.78 -16.17 -21.64
CA LEU A 176 1.24 -17.19 -22.55
C LEU A 176 -0.29 -17.24 -22.61
N LEU A 177 -0.99 -16.87 -21.54
CA LEU A 177 -2.46 -16.94 -21.52
C LEU A 177 -3.09 -15.72 -22.22
N PRO A 178 -4.34 -15.84 -22.73
CA PRO A 178 -5.02 -14.74 -23.39
C PRO A 178 -5.21 -13.51 -22.49
N GLY A 179 -5.22 -12.33 -23.08
CA GLY A 179 -5.29 -11.05 -22.37
C GLY A 179 -5.61 -9.90 -23.30
N VAL A 180 -5.74 -8.70 -22.73
CA VAL A 180 -5.96 -7.46 -23.50
C VAL A 180 -4.75 -6.55 -23.37
N SER A 181 -4.43 -5.80 -24.42
CA SER A 181 -3.35 -4.81 -24.39
C SER A 181 -3.91 -3.40 -24.18
N VAL A 182 -3.38 -2.66 -23.21
CA VAL A 182 -3.75 -1.26 -22.94
C VAL A 182 -2.52 -0.36 -22.83
N THR A 183 -2.70 0.94 -23.04
CA THR A 183 -1.62 1.93 -23.00
C THR A 183 -1.55 2.64 -21.64
N GLY A 184 -0.33 2.75 -21.12
CA GLY A 184 -0.02 3.51 -19.91
C GLY A 184 -0.22 5.02 -20.05
N ARG A 185 0.03 5.75 -18.96
CA ARG A 185 0.12 7.22 -19.05
C ARG A 185 1.30 7.65 -19.94
N PRO A 186 1.21 8.81 -20.62
CA PRO A 186 2.37 9.45 -21.24
C PRO A 186 3.46 9.68 -20.20
N LEU A 187 4.69 9.23 -20.48
CA LEU A 187 5.83 9.39 -19.58
C LEU A 187 6.68 10.61 -19.99
N PRO A 188 6.75 11.69 -19.19
CA PRO A 188 7.40 12.95 -19.58
C PRO A 188 8.87 12.78 -19.97
N HIS A 189 9.62 12.00 -19.19
CA HIS A 189 11.04 11.72 -19.43
C HIS A 189 11.33 10.92 -20.72
N MET A 190 10.30 10.35 -21.37
CA MET A 190 10.38 9.72 -22.70
C MET A 190 9.60 10.53 -23.75
N GLY A 191 9.50 11.85 -23.61
CA GLY A 191 8.83 12.72 -24.58
C GLY A 191 7.33 12.42 -24.73
N GLY A 192 6.67 11.95 -23.67
CA GLY A 192 5.25 11.59 -23.69
C GLY A 192 4.94 10.19 -24.23
N LYS A 193 5.96 9.35 -24.49
CA LYS A 193 5.77 7.95 -24.90
C LYS A 193 4.87 7.20 -23.91
N GLN A 194 3.89 6.46 -24.43
CA GLN A 194 3.05 5.55 -23.67
C GLN A 194 3.57 4.11 -23.82
N LEU A 195 3.70 3.39 -22.72
CA LEU A 195 4.10 1.98 -22.74
C LEU A 195 2.87 1.07 -22.90
N PRO A 196 2.93 -0.01 -23.72
CA PRO A 196 1.88 -1.02 -23.75
C PRO A 196 1.98 -1.93 -22.52
N TYR A 197 0.85 -2.40 -22.03
CA TYR A 197 0.74 -3.34 -20.91
C TYR A 197 -0.23 -4.46 -21.31
N TYR A 198 0.17 -5.70 -21.07
CA TYR A 198 -0.62 -6.89 -21.38
C TYR A 198 -1.33 -7.39 -20.13
N CYS A 199 -2.65 -7.57 -20.21
CA CYS A 199 -3.53 -7.82 -19.07
C CYS A 199 -4.25 -9.16 -19.21
N SER A 200 -3.55 -10.24 -18.85
CA SER A 200 -3.98 -11.64 -18.86
C SER A 200 -4.52 -12.15 -17.51
N GLY A 201 -4.60 -11.30 -16.49
CA GLY A 201 -4.82 -11.67 -15.08
C GLY A 201 -6.10 -12.47 -14.82
N VAL A 202 -7.18 -12.22 -15.58
CA VAL A 202 -8.39 -13.07 -15.53
C VAL A 202 -8.06 -14.52 -15.87
N TRP A 203 -7.39 -14.74 -16.99
CA TRP A 203 -7.03 -16.10 -17.40
C TRP A 203 -6.00 -16.73 -16.47
N SER A 204 -5.01 -15.96 -15.99
CA SER A 204 -4.11 -16.41 -14.92
C SER A 204 -4.92 -16.91 -13.71
N PHE A 205 -5.74 -16.06 -13.11
CA PHE A 205 -6.52 -16.35 -11.90
C PHE A 205 -7.38 -17.61 -12.00
N TYR A 206 -8.22 -17.74 -13.04
CA TYR A 206 -9.11 -18.90 -13.17
C TYR A 206 -8.34 -20.19 -13.53
N THR A 207 -7.25 -20.10 -14.30
CA THR A 207 -6.37 -21.25 -14.55
C THR A 207 -5.67 -21.71 -13.26
N SER A 208 -5.16 -20.78 -12.44
CA SER A 208 -4.50 -21.09 -11.17
C SER A 208 -5.46 -21.74 -10.17
N ILE A 209 -6.70 -21.23 -10.06
CA ILE A 209 -7.75 -21.86 -9.24
C ILE A 209 -8.08 -23.27 -9.75
N ALA A 210 -8.33 -23.43 -11.05
CA ALA A 210 -8.70 -24.73 -11.62
C ALA A 210 -7.60 -25.78 -11.43
N LEU A 211 -6.35 -25.44 -11.71
CA LEU A 211 -5.22 -26.34 -11.54
C LEU A 211 -4.93 -26.66 -10.07
N ALA A 212 -5.07 -25.70 -9.16
CA ALA A 212 -4.91 -25.94 -7.72
C ALA A 212 -5.99 -26.89 -7.16
N LEU A 213 -7.26 -26.73 -7.60
CA LEU A 213 -8.35 -27.63 -7.24
C LEU A 213 -8.15 -29.04 -7.83
N ILE A 214 -7.75 -29.15 -9.10
CA ILE A 214 -7.40 -30.43 -9.74
C ILE A 214 -6.25 -31.12 -8.98
N ALA A 215 -5.18 -30.39 -8.65
CA ALA A 215 -4.04 -30.94 -7.92
C ALA A 215 -4.42 -31.41 -6.50
N HIS A 216 -5.36 -30.74 -5.84
CA HIS A 216 -5.87 -31.16 -4.54
C HIS A 216 -6.74 -32.42 -4.63
N VAL A 217 -7.70 -32.47 -5.57
CA VAL A 217 -8.62 -33.62 -5.74
C VAL A 217 -7.88 -34.87 -6.23
N THR A 218 -6.88 -34.70 -7.11
CA THR A 218 -6.02 -35.80 -7.58
C THR A 218 -4.95 -36.23 -6.57
N GLY A 219 -4.77 -35.49 -5.48
CA GLY A 219 -3.76 -35.74 -4.46
C GLY A 219 -2.31 -35.35 -4.85
N ILE A 220 -2.09 -34.80 -6.05
CA ILE A 220 -0.77 -34.34 -6.52
C ILE A 220 -0.21 -33.23 -5.62
N PHE A 221 -1.06 -32.28 -5.20
CA PHE A 221 -0.70 -31.24 -4.25
C PHE A 221 -1.91 -30.87 -3.39
N LYS A 222 -1.84 -31.20 -2.10
CA LYS A 222 -2.91 -30.88 -1.15
C LYS A 222 -2.90 -29.39 -0.82
N LEU A 223 -4.02 -28.70 -1.07
CA LEU A 223 -4.17 -27.25 -0.88
C LEU A 223 -3.82 -26.75 0.53
N TYR A 224 -3.95 -27.56 1.58
CA TYR A 224 -3.59 -27.15 2.94
C TYR A 224 -2.07 -27.15 3.22
N THR A 225 -1.25 -27.78 2.36
CA THR A 225 0.22 -27.82 2.52
C THR A 225 0.87 -26.44 2.55
N ILE A 226 0.29 -25.40 1.93
CA ILE A 226 0.80 -24.02 2.03
C ILE A 226 0.52 -23.36 3.39
N ILE A 227 -0.40 -23.89 4.20
CA ILE A 227 -0.57 -23.48 5.60
C ILE A 227 0.38 -24.27 6.48
N ASP A 228 0.49 -25.59 6.26
CA ASP A 228 1.41 -26.44 7.04
C ASP A 228 2.88 -25.99 6.85
N GLU A 229 3.25 -25.54 5.65
CA GLU A 229 4.55 -24.97 5.30
C GLU A 229 4.59 -23.43 5.38
N PHE A 230 3.65 -22.77 6.09
CA PHE A 230 3.56 -21.31 6.10
C PHE A 230 4.83 -20.63 6.63
N GLY A 231 5.44 -21.15 7.70
CA GLY A 231 6.71 -20.64 8.24
C GLY A 231 7.85 -20.71 7.22
N PRO A 232 8.16 -21.88 6.63
CA PRO A 232 9.15 -22.00 5.56
C PRO A 232 8.86 -21.10 4.35
N LEU A 233 7.59 -20.99 3.94
CA LEU A 233 7.17 -20.12 2.82
C LEU A 233 7.37 -18.63 3.15
N LEU A 234 7.15 -18.21 4.40
CA LEU A 234 7.43 -16.85 4.88
C LEU A 234 8.91 -16.50 4.73
N THR A 235 9.82 -17.37 5.16
CA THR A 235 11.27 -17.14 5.00
C THR A 235 11.67 -17.11 3.54
N VAL A 236 11.16 -18.03 2.72
CA VAL A 236 11.42 -18.06 1.27
C VAL A 236 10.93 -16.78 0.58
N ALA A 237 9.74 -16.28 0.93
CA ALA A 237 9.20 -15.03 0.39
C ALA A 237 10.04 -13.81 0.81
N ILE A 238 10.44 -13.73 2.08
CA ILE A 238 11.33 -12.68 2.59
C ILE A 238 12.67 -12.69 1.84
N MET A 239 13.32 -13.86 1.74
CA MET A 239 14.58 -14.02 1.01
C MET A 239 14.43 -13.67 -0.48
N SER A 240 13.35 -14.11 -1.11
CA SER A 240 13.03 -13.78 -2.51
C SER A 240 12.83 -12.28 -2.71
N GLY A 241 12.18 -11.60 -1.76
CA GLY A 241 12.08 -10.15 -1.69
C GLY A 241 13.44 -9.45 -1.78
N TYR A 242 14.39 -9.85 -0.94
CA TYR A 242 15.76 -9.32 -0.99
C TYR A 242 16.51 -9.67 -2.29
N ILE A 243 16.48 -10.93 -2.71
CA ILE A 243 17.23 -11.41 -3.88
C ILE A 243 16.74 -10.72 -5.15
N VAL A 244 15.42 -10.65 -5.37
CA VAL A 244 14.85 -9.97 -6.55
C VAL A 244 15.15 -8.48 -6.52
N SER A 245 15.10 -7.83 -5.35
CA SER A 245 15.46 -6.41 -5.20
C SER A 245 16.93 -6.14 -5.51
N PHE A 246 17.83 -7.01 -5.05
CA PHE A 246 19.25 -6.95 -5.36
C PHE A 246 19.51 -7.06 -6.86
N VAL A 247 18.93 -8.10 -7.50
CA VAL A 247 19.04 -8.29 -8.95
C VAL A 247 18.45 -7.10 -9.72
N ALA A 248 17.29 -6.57 -9.31
CA ALA A 248 16.65 -5.42 -9.93
C ALA A 248 17.54 -4.17 -9.88
N TYR A 249 18.06 -3.83 -8.70
CA TYR A 249 18.87 -2.63 -8.48
C TYR A 249 20.18 -2.68 -9.28
N PHE A 250 20.95 -3.76 -9.16
CA PHE A 250 22.23 -3.88 -9.88
C PHE A 250 22.06 -4.09 -11.38
N SER A 251 20.97 -4.72 -11.84
CA SER A 251 20.63 -4.82 -13.27
C SER A 251 20.31 -3.46 -13.88
N ALA A 252 19.60 -2.59 -13.16
CA ALA A 252 19.29 -1.24 -13.63
C ALA A 252 20.55 -0.39 -13.81
N LEU A 253 21.46 -0.42 -12.83
CA LEU A 253 22.77 0.24 -12.89
C LEU A 253 23.62 -0.31 -14.05
N ALA A 254 23.74 -1.64 -14.17
CA ALA A 254 24.54 -2.27 -15.23
C ALA A 254 24.01 -1.99 -16.65
N ARG A 255 22.71 -1.73 -16.80
CA ARG A 255 22.07 -1.35 -18.07
C ARG A 255 22.04 0.17 -18.32
N GLY A 256 22.44 1.00 -17.35
CA GLY A 256 22.26 2.44 -17.42
C GLY A 256 20.79 2.86 -17.52
N ALA A 257 19.89 2.10 -16.90
CA ALA A 257 18.43 2.28 -16.92
C ALA A 257 17.91 3.05 -15.69
N GLU A 258 18.77 3.85 -15.06
CA GLU A 258 18.44 4.59 -13.84
C GLU A 258 17.36 5.65 -14.06
N HIS A 259 16.58 5.90 -13.02
CA HIS A 259 15.57 6.95 -12.99
C HIS A 259 15.53 7.59 -11.60
N ARG A 260 15.54 8.92 -11.55
CA ARG A 260 15.39 9.74 -10.32
C ARG A 260 16.18 9.18 -9.12
N MET A 261 17.48 9.01 -9.28
CA MET A 261 18.42 8.54 -8.24
C MET A 261 18.82 9.71 -7.35
N THR A 262 18.86 9.47 -6.04
CA THR A 262 19.27 10.46 -5.03
C THR A 262 20.77 10.47 -4.75
N GLY A 263 21.48 9.41 -5.14
CA GLY A 263 22.90 9.24 -4.83
C GLY A 263 23.15 8.62 -3.44
N TYR A 264 22.09 8.19 -2.73
CA TYR A 264 22.17 7.52 -1.44
C TYR A 264 21.80 6.04 -1.60
N PRO A 265 22.76 5.10 -1.71
CA PRO A 265 22.50 3.74 -2.17
C PRO A 265 21.45 2.96 -1.36
N ILE A 266 21.37 3.18 -0.05
CA ILE A 266 20.38 2.54 0.83
C ILE A 266 18.96 3.01 0.50
N TYR A 267 18.79 4.31 0.23
CA TYR A 267 17.51 4.90 -0.15
C TYR A 267 17.13 4.56 -1.59
N ASP A 268 18.09 4.63 -2.52
CA ASP A 268 17.87 4.28 -3.91
C ASP A 268 17.62 2.76 -4.10
N PHE A 269 18.17 1.89 -3.25
CA PHE A 269 17.81 0.47 -3.20
C PHE A 269 16.37 0.25 -2.72
N PHE A 270 15.95 0.98 -1.67
CA PHE A 270 14.60 0.89 -1.13
C PHE A 270 13.54 1.36 -2.12
N MET A 271 13.72 2.56 -2.67
CA MET A 271 12.79 3.16 -3.63
C MET A 271 12.89 2.50 -5.01
N GLY A 272 14.09 2.10 -5.43
CA GLY A 272 14.36 1.44 -6.71
C GLY A 272 15.16 2.29 -7.69
N ALA A 273 15.81 1.62 -8.64
CA ALA A 273 16.65 2.28 -9.64
C ALA A 273 15.96 2.49 -11.00
N GLU A 274 15.05 1.61 -11.41
CA GLU A 274 14.37 1.67 -12.72
C GLU A 274 12.86 1.91 -12.56
N LEU A 275 12.25 2.61 -13.52
CA LEU A 275 10.81 2.90 -13.47
C LEU A 275 9.94 1.71 -13.91
N ASN A 276 10.13 1.17 -15.12
CA ASN A 276 9.29 0.08 -15.66
C ASN A 276 10.14 -1.06 -16.25
N PRO A 277 10.81 -1.86 -15.40
CA PRO A 277 11.59 -3.01 -15.84
C PRO A 277 10.72 -4.03 -16.57
N ARG A 278 11.23 -4.53 -17.70
CA ARG A 278 10.48 -5.38 -18.64
C ARG A 278 11.28 -6.56 -19.16
N MET A 279 10.60 -7.68 -19.37
CA MET A 279 11.16 -8.90 -19.95
C MET A 279 10.34 -9.35 -21.17
N PHE A 280 11.02 -9.88 -22.19
CA PHE A 280 10.42 -10.33 -23.47
C PHE A 280 9.54 -9.29 -24.19
N LYS A 281 9.68 -8.00 -23.86
CA LYS A 281 8.83 -6.87 -24.30
C LYS A 281 7.35 -6.94 -23.88
N ILE A 282 6.90 -8.03 -23.24
CA ILE A 282 5.50 -8.28 -22.83
C ILE A 282 5.33 -8.15 -21.32
N LEU A 283 6.21 -8.78 -20.54
CA LEU A 283 6.13 -8.80 -19.08
C LEU A 283 6.66 -7.47 -18.52
N ASP A 284 5.80 -6.72 -17.84
CA ASP A 284 6.18 -5.60 -17.00
C ASP A 284 6.21 -6.09 -15.55
N PHE A 285 7.36 -5.96 -14.89
CA PHE A 285 7.58 -6.58 -13.58
C PHE A 285 6.68 -6.02 -12.49
N LYS A 286 6.24 -4.76 -12.59
CA LYS A 286 5.32 -4.19 -11.61
C LYS A 286 3.91 -4.75 -11.77
N MET A 287 3.37 -4.77 -12.98
CA MET A 287 2.05 -5.36 -13.27
C MET A 287 2.01 -6.86 -12.93
N PHE A 288 3.11 -7.57 -13.17
CA PHE A 288 3.24 -8.98 -12.80
C PHE A 288 3.14 -9.15 -11.27
N PHE A 289 3.89 -8.34 -10.50
CA PHE A 289 3.97 -8.45 -9.04
C PHE A 289 2.73 -7.90 -8.31
N GLU A 290 2.10 -6.80 -8.77
CA GLU A 290 1.03 -6.12 -8.03
C GLU A 290 -0.26 -6.97 -7.89
N VAL A 291 -0.52 -7.87 -8.85
CA VAL A 291 -1.76 -8.68 -8.88
C VAL A 291 -1.52 -10.15 -8.53
N ARG A 292 -0.72 -10.85 -9.35
CA ARG A 292 -0.75 -12.32 -9.40
C ARG A 292 -0.22 -12.97 -8.14
N LEU A 293 0.92 -12.50 -7.63
CA LEU A 293 1.55 -13.09 -6.46
C LEU A 293 0.80 -12.77 -5.15
N PRO A 294 0.58 -11.49 -4.76
CA PRO A 294 0.03 -11.16 -3.46
C PRO A 294 -1.38 -11.70 -3.24
N TRP A 295 -2.29 -11.47 -4.19
CA TRP A 295 -3.70 -11.80 -3.99
C TRP A 295 -4.02 -13.28 -4.24
N TYR A 296 -3.27 -13.96 -5.12
CA TYR A 296 -3.54 -15.38 -5.38
C TYR A 296 -2.92 -16.27 -4.28
N ILE A 297 -1.79 -15.87 -3.69
CA ILE A 297 -1.27 -16.53 -2.47
C ILE A 297 -2.25 -16.34 -1.30
N LEU A 298 -2.76 -15.12 -1.09
CA LEU A 298 -3.75 -14.84 -0.03
C LEU A 298 -5.05 -15.67 -0.18
N LEU A 299 -5.59 -15.74 -1.40
CA LEU A 299 -6.72 -16.62 -1.71
C LEU A 299 -6.33 -18.10 -1.53
N GLY A 300 -5.17 -18.50 -2.04
CA GLY A 300 -4.62 -19.85 -1.93
C GLY A 300 -4.60 -20.34 -0.48
N LEU A 301 -3.98 -19.57 0.42
CA LEU A 301 -3.94 -19.85 1.86
C LEU A 301 -5.35 -20.09 2.42
N THR A 302 -6.32 -19.30 1.98
CA THR A 302 -7.70 -19.36 2.46
C THR A 302 -8.46 -20.57 1.91
N MET A 303 -8.23 -20.93 0.65
CA MET A 303 -8.68 -22.21 0.08
C MET A 303 -8.00 -23.41 0.77
N GLY A 304 -6.73 -23.26 1.17
CA GLY A 304 -5.99 -24.24 1.95
C GLY A 304 -6.61 -24.48 3.33
N THR A 305 -7.00 -23.42 4.04
CA THR A 305 -7.75 -23.54 5.30
C THR A 305 -9.10 -24.20 5.10
N ALA A 306 -9.87 -23.83 4.06
CA ALA A 306 -11.14 -24.48 3.74
C ALA A 306 -10.97 -25.98 3.43
N ALA A 307 -9.99 -26.34 2.61
CA ALA A 307 -9.66 -27.73 2.30
C ALA A 307 -9.25 -28.54 3.55
N ARG A 308 -8.47 -27.92 4.46
CA ARG A 308 -8.08 -28.58 5.72
C ARG A 308 -9.28 -28.84 6.62
N GLN A 309 -10.19 -27.88 6.77
CA GLN A 309 -11.41 -28.05 7.56
C GLN A 309 -12.30 -29.15 6.98
N TRP A 310 -12.46 -29.20 5.67
CA TRP A 310 -13.21 -30.27 5.01
C TRP A 310 -12.63 -31.66 5.32
N GLU A 311 -11.30 -31.82 5.28
CA GLU A 311 -10.63 -33.10 5.54
C GLU A 311 -10.56 -33.47 7.03
N MET A 312 -10.46 -32.49 7.94
CA MET A 312 -10.41 -32.71 9.39
C MET A 312 -11.79 -32.88 10.05
N TYR A 313 -12.79 -32.12 9.59
CA TYR A 313 -14.10 -31.99 10.26
C TYR A 313 -15.28 -32.46 9.40
N GLY A 314 -15.09 -32.70 8.10
CA GLY A 314 -16.17 -33.03 7.16
C GLY A 314 -17.06 -31.84 6.77
N TYR A 315 -16.70 -30.62 7.18
CA TYR A 315 -17.39 -29.38 6.81
C TYR A 315 -16.41 -28.19 6.85
N VAL A 316 -16.80 -27.06 6.27
CA VAL A 316 -16.07 -25.78 6.36
C VAL A 316 -16.91 -24.79 7.18
N SER A 317 -16.29 -24.07 8.12
CA SER A 317 -17.01 -23.09 8.94
C SER A 317 -17.51 -21.91 8.09
N GLY A 318 -18.58 -21.26 8.54
CA GLY A 318 -19.13 -20.11 7.83
C GLY A 318 -18.18 -18.90 7.82
N GLU A 319 -17.32 -18.79 8.82
CA GLU A 319 -16.25 -17.80 8.95
C GLU A 319 -15.14 -18.01 7.93
N VAL A 320 -14.72 -19.26 7.71
CA VAL A 320 -13.76 -19.59 6.65
C VAL A 320 -14.40 -19.40 5.27
N MET A 321 -15.65 -19.81 5.07
CA MET A 321 -16.38 -19.53 3.82
C MET A 321 -16.55 -18.02 3.55
N PHE A 322 -16.68 -17.21 4.59
CA PHE A 322 -16.71 -15.75 4.46
C PHE A 322 -15.38 -15.20 3.97
N LEU A 323 -14.25 -15.67 4.52
CA LEU A 323 -12.92 -15.29 4.02
C LEU A 323 -12.65 -15.83 2.60
N VAL A 324 -13.10 -17.03 2.26
CA VAL A 324 -12.99 -17.57 0.88
C VAL A 324 -13.71 -16.63 -0.09
N MET A 325 -14.95 -16.23 0.21
CA MET A 325 -15.69 -15.24 -0.57
C MET A 325 -14.94 -13.89 -0.62
N ALA A 326 -14.52 -13.37 0.53
CA ALA A 326 -13.92 -12.06 0.65
C ALA A 326 -12.60 -11.92 -0.15
N HIS A 327 -11.68 -12.88 0.02
CA HIS A 327 -10.41 -12.93 -0.71
C HIS A 327 -10.62 -13.25 -2.20
N TYR A 328 -11.58 -14.12 -2.55
CA TYR A 328 -11.92 -14.38 -3.95
C TYR A 328 -12.43 -13.12 -4.65
N LEU A 329 -13.39 -12.41 -4.05
CA LEU A 329 -13.96 -11.19 -4.63
C LEU A 329 -12.90 -10.11 -4.84
N TYR A 330 -11.96 -9.96 -3.90
CA TYR A 330 -10.88 -8.98 -3.99
C TYR A 330 -9.85 -9.36 -5.07
N ALA A 331 -9.32 -10.60 -5.03
CA ALA A 331 -8.35 -11.10 -6.01
C ALA A 331 -8.92 -11.12 -7.44
N ASN A 332 -10.18 -11.53 -7.58
CA ASN A 332 -10.91 -11.51 -8.84
C ASN A 332 -11.14 -10.08 -9.35
N ALA A 333 -11.42 -9.11 -8.47
CA ALA A 333 -11.56 -7.71 -8.88
C ALA A 333 -10.26 -7.10 -9.39
N CYS A 334 -9.13 -7.37 -8.72
CA CYS A 334 -7.80 -6.98 -9.21
C CYS A 334 -7.49 -7.61 -10.57
N SER A 335 -7.83 -8.89 -10.75
CA SER A 335 -7.61 -9.63 -12.02
C SER A 335 -8.53 -9.15 -13.15
N LYS A 336 -9.81 -8.87 -12.85
CA LYS A 336 -10.82 -8.46 -13.84
C LYS A 336 -10.69 -7.00 -14.27
N GLY A 337 -10.15 -6.15 -13.40
CA GLY A 337 -9.89 -4.73 -13.61
C GLY A 337 -8.41 -4.40 -13.80
N GLU A 338 -7.57 -5.39 -14.17
CA GLU A 338 -6.13 -5.24 -14.33
C GLU A 338 -5.76 -4.08 -15.29
N GLU A 339 -6.55 -3.84 -16.33
CA GLU A 339 -6.36 -2.72 -17.26
C GLU A 339 -6.52 -1.33 -16.62
N CYS A 340 -7.17 -1.25 -15.45
CA CYS A 340 -7.30 -0.01 -14.68
C CYS A 340 -6.03 0.31 -13.88
N ILE A 341 -5.28 -0.73 -13.47
CA ILE A 341 -4.06 -0.64 -12.65
C ILE A 341 -2.95 0.11 -13.40
N VAL A 342 -2.88 -0.07 -14.72
CA VAL A 342 -1.96 0.62 -15.65
C VAL A 342 -1.99 2.16 -15.54
N SER A 343 -3.05 2.73 -14.93
CA SER A 343 -3.20 4.17 -14.71
C SER A 343 -2.78 4.67 -13.30
N THR A 344 -2.39 3.78 -12.39
CA THR A 344 -2.08 4.06 -10.97
C THR A 344 -0.68 4.66 -10.79
N TRP A 345 -0.50 5.34 -9.65
CA TRP A 345 0.76 5.92 -9.21
C TRP A 345 1.93 4.92 -9.28
N ASP A 346 1.68 3.70 -8.81
CA ASP A 346 2.69 2.66 -8.66
C ASP A 346 3.22 2.22 -10.04
N MET A 347 2.40 2.30 -11.10
CA MET A 347 2.82 2.03 -12.47
C MET A 347 3.61 3.17 -13.10
N TYR A 348 3.09 4.41 -13.07
CA TYR A 348 3.67 5.52 -13.85
C TYR A 348 4.71 6.38 -13.10
N TYR A 349 4.71 6.35 -11.76
CA TYR A 349 5.60 7.18 -10.93
C TYR A 349 6.58 6.35 -10.13
N GLU A 350 6.07 5.41 -9.32
CA GLU A 350 6.88 4.78 -8.26
C GLU A 350 8.01 3.95 -8.87
N LYS A 351 9.20 3.90 -8.28
CA LYS A 351 10.30 3.10 -8.87
C LYS A 351 10.17 1.64 -8.46
N TRP A 352 10.70 0.70 -9.27
CA TRP A 352 10.68 -0.73 -8.92
C TRP A 352 11.89 -1.04 -8.03
N GLY A 353 11.72 -0.83 -6.73
CA GLY A 353 12.71 -1.10 -5.69
C GLY A 353 12.24 -2.08 -4.63
N PHE A 354 13.05 -2.25 -3.59
CA PHE A 354 12.74 -3.17 -2.49
C PHE A 354 11.35 -2.93 -1.89
N MET A 355 10.91 -1.68 -1.76
CA MET A 355 9.57 -1.37 -1.24
C MET A 355 8.47 -2.12 -2.02
N LEU A 356 8.39 -1.98 -3.34
CA LEU A 356 7.36 -2.65 -4.14
C LEU A 356 7.63 -4.15 -4.32
N ILE A 357 8.89 -4.57 -4.41
CA ILE A 357 9.26 -5.97 -4.62
C ILE A 357 8.95 -6.80 -3.37
N PHE A 358 9.48 -6.40 -2.21
CA PHE A 358 9.25 -7.07 -0.94
C PHE A 358 7.77 -7.05 -0.53
N TRP A 359 7.09 -5.92 -0.74
CA TRP A 359 5.68 -5.80 -0.35
C TRP A 359 4.76 -6.72 -1.16
N ASN A 360 5.02 -6.90 -2.47
CA ASN A 360 4.22 -7.81 -3.30
C ASN A 360 4.61 -9.30 -3.13
N LEU A 361 5.89 -9.61 -2.89
CA LEU A 361 6.35 -10.99 -2.70
C LEU A 361 6.03 -11.56 -1.31
N ALA A 362 6.20 -10.75 -0.26
CA ALA A 362 6.11 -11.19 1.13
C ALA A 362 5.08 -10.38 1.92
N GLY A 363 5.17 -9.05 1.87
CA GLY A 363 4.39 -8.13 2.72
C GLY A 363 2.88 -8.35 2.69
N VAL A 364 2.23 -8.09 1.55
CA VAL A 364 0.79 -8.31 1.35
C VAL A 364 0.37 -9.76 1.59
N PRO A 365 0.89 -10.77 0.85
CA PRO A 365 0.35 -12.12 0.93
C PRO A 365 0.47 -12.74 2.32
N LEU A 366 1.55 -12.46 3.04
CA LEU A 366 1.91 -13.16 4.28
C LEU A 366 1.74 -12.31 5.55
N SER A 367 1.40 -11.01 5.44
CA SER A 367 0.98 -10.19 6.60
C SER A 367 -0.53 -9.94 6.64
N TYR A 368 -1.23 -9.99 5.50
CA TYR A 368 -2.69 -9.79 5.49
C TYR A 368 -3.46 -11.08 5.80
N CYS A 369 -2.83 -12.24 5.59
CA CYS A 369 -3.42 -13.56 5.83
C CYS A 369 -3.59 -13.94 7.31
N HIS A 370 -3.22 -13.09 8.28
CA HIS A 370 -3.29 -13.45 9.70
C HIS A 370 -4.71 -13.79 10.18
N CYS A 371 -5.75 -13.29 9.51
CA CYS A 371 -7.12 -13.76 9.69
C CYS A 371 -7.27 -15.26 9.34
N THR A 372 -6.83 -15.66 8.14
CA THR A 372 -6.79 -17.04 7.66
C THR A 372 -5.91 -17.95 8.53
N ILE A 373 -4.75 -17.48 8.99
CA ILE A 373 -3.86 -18.24 9.89
C ILE A 373 -4.50 -18.45 11.26
N TYR A 374 -5.21 -17.45 11.80
CA TYR A 374 -5.94 -17.60 13.05
C TYR A 374 -7.04 -18.68 12.91
N LEU A 375 -7.91 -18.60 11.89
CA LEU A 375 -8.96 -19.61 11.67
C LEU A 375 -8.41 -21.02 11.35
N ALA A 376 -7.18 -21.10 10.84
CA ALA A 376 -6.49 -22.36 10.53
C ALA A 376 -5.91 -23.08 11.75
N ASN A 377 -5.63 -22.35 12.84
CA ASN A 377 -4.89 -22.84 14.01
C ASN A 377 -5.77 -23.00 15.26
N HIS A 378 -7.05 -22.63 15.19
CA HIS A 378 -8.01 -22.67 16.31
C HIS A 378 -9.24 -23.51 15.91
N ASP A 379 -9.91 -24.09 16.90
CA ASP A 379 -11.11 -24.90 16.65
C ASP A 379 -12.29 -24.01 16.17
N PRO A 380 -13.11 -24.45 15.21
CA PRO A 380 -14.30 -23.71 14.77
C PRO A 380 -15.25 -23.25 15.88
N ALA A 381 -15.25 -23.91 17.05
CA ALA A 381 -16.03 -23.47 18.21
C ALA A 381 -15.53 -22.16 18.85
N GLU A 382 -14.24 -21.83 18.73
CA GLU A 382 -13.61 -20.68 19.40
C GLU A 382 -14.00 -19.33 18.78
N TYR A 383 -14.22 -19.30 17.47
CA TYR A 383 -14.56 -18.09 16.69
C TYR A 383 -15.98 -18.12 16.10
N ARG A 384 -16.81 -19.08 16.52
CA ARG A 384 -18.15 -19.27 15.95
C ARG A 384 -19.07 -18.06 16.19
N TRP A 385 -19.49 -17.41 15.11
CA TRP A 385 -20.44 -16.30 15.18
C TRP A 385 -21.90 -16.76 15.29
N ASN A 386 -22.77 -15.84 15.71
CA ASN A 386 -24.21 -16.02 15.59
C ASN A 386 -24.58 -16.12 14.09
N ARG A 387 -25.24 -17.21 13.68
CA ARG A 387 -25.60 -17.49 12.27
C ARG A 387 -26.33 -16.35 11.56
N TYR A 388 -27.18 -15.59 12.27
CA TYR A 388 -27.92 -14.46 11.69
C TYR A 388 -27.03 -13.24 11.48
N PHE A 389 -26.12 -12.97 12.42
CA PHE A 389 -25.11 -11.92 12.27
C PHE A 389 -24.13 -12.28 11.15
N LEU A 390 -23.69 -13.53 11.08
CA LEU A 390 -22.83 -14.00 10.00
C LEU A 390 -23.50 -13.86 8.62
N ALA A 391 -24.75 -14.29 8.48
CA ALA A 391 -25.53 -14.08 7.25
C ALA A 391 -25.66 -12.59 6.89
N PHE A 392 -25.86 -11.71 7.88
CA PHE A 392 -25.82 -10.26 7.68
C PHE A 392 -24.46 -9.77 7.18
N LEU A 393 -23.33 -10.26 7.73
CA LEU A 393 -21.99 -9.90 7.24
C LEU A 393 -21.80 -10.29 5.77
N PHE A 394 -22.23 -11.49 5.36
CA PHE A 394 -22.18 -11.92 3.94
C PHE A 394 -22.93 -10.94 3.02
N VAL A 395 -24.17 -10.61 3.37
CA VAL A 395 -25.01 -9.69 2.56
C VAL A 395 -24.44 -8.27 2.53
N ALA A 396 -23.99 -7.76 3.68
CA ALA A 396 -23.41 -6.44 3.79
C ALA A 396 -22.07 -6.34 3.02
N TYR A 397 -21.23 -7.37 3.09
CA TYR A 397 -19.97 -7.43 2.33
C TYR A 397 -20.21 -7.45 0.82
N LEU A 398 -21.18 -8.23 0.33
CA LEU A 398 -21.56 -8.25 -1.09
C LEU A 398 -22.10 -6.89 -1.58
N PHE A 399 -22.90 -6.20 -0.75
CA PHE A 399 -23.36 -4.85 -1.06
C PHE A 399 -22.20 -3.85 -1.12
N VAL A 400 -21.30 -3.84 -0.13
CA VAL A 400 -20.14 -2.93 -0.11
C VAL A 400 -19.15 -3.26 -1.25
N TYR A 401 -19.01 -4.54 -1.62
CA TYR A 401 -18.28 -4.95 -2.83
C TYR A 401 -18.88 -4.36 -4.10
N TRP A 402 -20.21 -4.38 -4.25
CA TRP A 402 -20.87 -3.73 -5.38
C TRP A 402 -20.60 -2.23 -5.44
N VAL A 403 -20.71 -1.52 -4.31
CA VAL A 403 -20.37 -0.08 -4.23
C VAL A 403 -18.92 0.18 -4.63
N TRP A 404 -17.98 -0.60 -4.10
CA TRP A 404 -16.54 -0.44 -4.36
C TRP A 404 -16.13 -0.72 -5.82
N ASP A 405 -16.59 -1.83 -6.38
CA ASP A 405 -16.27 -2.25 -7.74
C ASP A 405 -16.82 -1.27 -8.76
N THR A 406 -18.07 -0.81 -8.55
CA THR A 406 -18.69 0.18 -9.42
C THR A 406 -18.11 1.57 -9.22
N THR A 407 -17.73 1.99 -8.00
CA THR A 407 -16.99 3.24 -7.77
C THR A 407 -15.67 3.26 -8.54
N ASN A 408 -14.87 2.21 -8.43
CA ASN A 408 -13.60 2.11 -9.16
C ASN A 408 -13.82 2.02 -10.68
N SER A 409 -14.84 1.28 -11.13
CA SER A 409 -15.20 1.21 -12.55
C SER A 409 -15.59 2.57 -13.12
N GLN A 410 -16.46 3.33 -12.44
CA GLN A 410 -16.91 4.65 -12.92
C GLN A 410 -15.73 5.62 -13.08
N LYS A 411 -14.82 5.69 -12.11
CA LYS A 411 -13.57 6.48 -12.20
C LYS A 411 -12.76 6.10 -13.43
N ASN A 412 -12.48 4.81 -13.61
CA ASN A 412 -11.54 4.35 -14.63
C ASN A 412 -12.15 4.40 -16.03
N ARG A 413 -13.41 3.94 -16.18
CA ARG A 413 -14.14 3.99 -17.45
C ARG A 413 -14.37 5.43 -17.93
N PHE A 414 -14.67 6.37 -17.03
CA PHE A 414 -14.74 7.80 -17.36
C PHE A 414 -13.42 8.30 -17.99
N ARG A 415 -12.27 7.96 -17.41
CA ARG A 415 -10.95 8.35 -17.94
C ARG A 415 -10.55 7.63 -19.21
N GLN A 416 -10.96 6.38 -19.37
CA GLN A 416 -10.75 5.63 -20.60
C GLN A 416 -11.63 6.17 -21.74
N GLN A 417 -12.88 6.54 -21.47
CA GLN A 417 -13.78 7.21 -22.43
C GLN A 417 -13.24 8.59 -22.83
N GLU A 418 -12.80 9.41 -21.88
CA GLU A 418 -12.15 10.71 -22.12
C GLU A 418 -10.93 10.62 -23.06
N ARG A 419 -10.26 9.45 -23.10
CA ARG A 419 -9.07 9.19 -23.92
C ARG A 419 -9.33 8.35 -25.18
N GLY A 420 -10.56 7.86 -25.38
CA GLY A 420 -10.87 6.89 -26.44
C GLY A 420 -10.23 5.49 -26.24
N THR A 421 -9.83 5.13 -25.03
CA THR A 421 -9.13 3.87 -24.69
C THR A 421 -9.98 2.91 -23.85
N LEU A 422 -11.32 2.97 -23.94
CA LEU A 422 -12.22 2.08 -23.21
C LEU A 422 -12.18 0.67 -23.82
N VAL A 423 -11.76 -0.31 -23.01
CA VAL A 423 -11.82 -1.73 -23.37
C VAL A 423 -12.99 -2.37 -22.63
N ALA A 424 -14.06 -2.71 -23.34
CA ALA A 424 -15.13 -3.52 -22.79
C ALA A 424 -14.68 -4.99 -22.69
N ARG A 425 -14.75 -5.59 -21.49
CA ARG A 425 -14.38 -6.99 -21.24
C ARG A 425 -15.55 -7.73 -20.59
N ASN A 426 -15.88 -8.92 -21.10
CA ASN A 426 -16.86 -9.81 -20.48
C ASN A 426 -16.19 -10.64 -19.37
N THR A 427 -15.93 -10.01 -18.22
CA THR A 427 -15.30 -10.67 -17.06
C THR A 427 -16.31 -10.90 -15.94
N PHE A 428 -16.16 -11.99 -15.17
CA PHE A 428 -17.10 -12.31 -14.10
C PHE A 428 -16.68 -11.70 -12.75
N PRO A 429 -17.59 -11.10 -11.95
CA PRO A 429 -18.91 -10.63 -12.32
C PRO A 429 -18.84 -9.24 -13.00
N GLN A 430 -19.63 -9.03 -14.06
CA GLN A 430 -20.01 -7.69 -14.50
C GLN A 430 -21.13 -7.20 -13.58
N LEU A 431 -20.92 -6.04 -12.95
CA LEU A 431 -21.89 -5.45 -12.04
C LEU A 431 -22.66 -4.31 -12.72
N PRO A 432 -23.94 -4.09 -12.39
CA PRO A 432 -24.69 -2.96 -12.93
C PRO A 432 -24.10 -1.64 -12.43
N TRP A 433 -24.25 -0.58 -13.24
CA TRP A 433 -23.83 0.80 -12.93
C TRP A 433 -22.30 1.04 -12.85
N GLN A 434 -21.50 0.22 -13.52
CA GLN A 434 -20.04 0.42 -13.68
C GLN A 434 -19.64 1.62 -14.56
N THR A 435 -20.54 2.11 -15.43
CA THR A 435 -20.34 3.27 -16.30
C THR A 435 -21.47 4.27 -16.05
N VAL A 436 -21.15 5.57 -15.99
CA VAL A 436 -22.16 6.64 -15.98
C VAL A 436 -22.30 7.18 -17.40
N GLU A 437 -23.52 7.22 -17.93
CA GLU A 437 -23.82 7.83 -19.22
C GLU A 437 -23.98 9.34 -19.07
N ASN A 438 -23.40 10.12 -20.01
CA ASN A 438 -23.40 11.59 -19.99
C ASN A 438 -23.04 12.21 -18.61
N PRO A 439 -21.91 11.79 -17.99
CA PRO A 439 -21.59 12.17 -16.61
C PRO A 439 -21.37 13.67 -16.45
N LYS A 440 -21.84 14.24 -15.34
CA LYS A 440 -21.50 15.60 -14.94
C LYS A 440 -20.00 15.73 -14.66
N THR A 441 -19.39 16.78 -15.19
CA THR A 441 -17.96 17.08 -15.00
C THR A 441 -17.72 18.56 -14.75
N LEU A 442 -16.72 18.86 -13.93
CA LEU A 442 -16.09 20.18 -13.89
C LEU A 442 -14.86 20.21 -14.80
N THR A 443 -14.63 21.30 -15.53
CA THR A 443 -13.46 21.47 -16.40
C THR A 443 -12.51 22.48 -15.78
N ALA A 444 -11.25 22.10 -15.58
CA ALA A 444 -10.22 22.99 -15.04
C ALA A 444 -9.63 23.92 -16.11
N ALA A 445 -8.88 24.93 -15.67
CA ALA A 445 -8.26 25.93 -16.55
C ALA A 445 -7.25 25.33 -17.56
N ASP A 446 -6.69 24.15 -17.29
CA ASP A 446 -5.83 23.38 -18.20
C ASP A 446 -6.62 22.45 -19.15
N GLY A 447 -7.95 22.55 -19.16
CA GLY A 447 -8.86 21.70 -19.93
C GLY A 447 -9.13 20.32 -19.31
N SER A 448 -8.46 19.95 -18.22
CA SER A 448 -8.65 18.63 -17.62
C SER A 448 -9.96 18.54 -16.83
N LYS A 449 -10.71 17.45 -17.00
CA LYS A 449 -12.03 17.29 -16.37
C LYS A 449 -11.94 16.61 -15.01
N ILE A 450 -12.90 16.85 -14.14
CA ILE A 450 -13.14 16.15 -12.86
C ILE A 450 -14.54 15.52 -12.94
N LEU A 451 -14.65 14.23 -12.64
CA LEU A 451 -15.95 13.54 -12.53
C LEU A 451 -16.64 13.99 -11.24
N VAL A 452 -17.86 14.52 -11.36
CA VAL A 452 -18.68 14.98 -10.21
C VAL A 452 -20.04 14.28 -10.17
N ASP A 453 -20.10 13.07 -10.72
CA ASP A 453 -21.32 12.27 -10.89
C ASP A 453 -21.13 10.84 -10.37
N GLY A 454 -22.21 10.06 -10.36
CA GLY A 454 -22.23 8.69 -9.83
C GLY A 454 -21.77 8.66 -8.37
N TRP A 455 -20.89 7.72 -8.03
CA TRP A 455 -20.30 7.62 -6.69
C TRP A 455 -19.42 8.82 -6.33
N TYR A 456 -18.70 9.40 -7.29
CA TYR A 456 -17.86 10.58 -7.06
C TYR A 456 -18.67 11.87 -6.86
N GLY A 457 -19.93 11.90 -7.29
CA GLY A 457 -20.91 12.92 -6.92
C GLY A 457 -21.49 12.76 -5.50
N LYS A 458 -21.15 11.70 -4.76
CA LYS A 458 -21.65 11.43 -3.40
C LYS A 458 -20.60 11.63 -2.31
N ALA A 459 -19.39 11.12 -2.50
CA ALA A 459 -18.22 11.48 -1.70
C ALA A 459 -16.92 11.23 -2.49
N ARG A 460 -15.87 12.01 -2.20
CA ARG A 460 -14.67 12.08 -3.04
C ARG A 460 -13.81 10.80 -3.03
N LYS A 461 -13.95 9.95 -2.01
CA LYS A 461 -13.14 8.74 -1.74
C LYS A 461 -13.95 7.54 -1.21
N ILE A 462 -15.23 7.35 -1.61
CA ILE A 462 -16.09 6.22 -1.14
C ILE A 462 -15.38 4.86 -1.17
N HIS A 463 -14.72 4.53 -2.29
CA HIS A 463 -13.93 3.30 -2.43
C HIS A 463 -12.96 3.04 -1.26
N TYR A 464 -12.31 4.06 -0.70
CA TYR A 464 -11.40 3.89 0.44
C TYR A 464 -12.14 3.50 1.74
N THR A 465 -13.37 3.97 1.92
CA THR A 465 -14.27 3.52 3.01
C THR A 465 -14.63 2.06 2.83
N CYS A 466 -14.93 1.63 1.59
CA CYS A 466 -15.24 0.24 1.29
C CYS A 466 -14.02 -0.67 1.50
N ASP A 467 -12.82 -0.25 1.07
CA ASP A 467 -11.58 -0.98 1.32
C ASP A 467 -11.33 -1.16 2.84
N LEU A 468 -11.52 -0.09 3.62
CA LEU A 468 -11.40 -0.16 5.08
C LEU A 468 -12.48 -1.06 5.70
N TYR A 469 -13.69 -1.06 5.18
CA TYR A 469 -14.76 -1.98 5.60
C TYR A 469 -14.36 -3.44 5.32
N PHE A 470 -13.78 -3.76 4.16
CA PHE A 470 -13.30 -5.12 3.88
C PHE A 470 -12.21 -5.52 4.87
N ALA A 471 -11.20 -4.67 5.07
CA ALA A 471 -10.12 -4.93 6.03
C ALA A 471 -10.68 -5.19 7.44
N LEU A 472 -11.54 -4.31 7.96
CA LEU A 472 -12.21 -4.48 9.25
C LEU A 472 -12.99 -5.79 9.35
N ASN A 473 -13.63 -6.25 8.27
CA ASN A 473 -14.35 -7.53 8.26
C ASN A 473 -13.42 -8.74 8.30
N TRP A 474 -12.24 -8.67 7.68
CA TRP A 474 -11.23 -9.76 7.77
C TRP A 474 -10.68 -9.90 9.19
N GLY A 475 -10.56 -8.80 9.95
CA GLY A 475 -10.30 -8.83 11.39
C GLY A 475 -11.50 -9.36 12.19
N LEU A 476 -12.67 -8.72 12.01
CA LEU A 476 -13.89 -8.99 12.77
C LEU A 476 -14.34 -10.45 12.71
N ILE A 477 -14.25 -11.10 11.54
CA ILE A 477 -14.71 -12.50 11.39
C ILE A 477 -13.96 -13.47 12.33
N THR A 478 -12.75 -13.12 12.77
CA THR A 478 -11.96 -13.90 13.74
C THR A 478 -12.26 -13.60 15.22
N GLY A 479 -13.10 -12.60 15.49
CA GLY A 479 -13.33 -12.11 16.85
C GLY A 479 -12.18 -11.24 17.38
N PHE A 480 -12.01 -11.23 18.71
CA PHE A 480 -11.10 -10.32 19.41
C PHE A 480 -10.06 -11.04 20.30
N SER A 481 -10.00 -12.37 20.23
CA SER A 481 -9.11 -13.21 21.07
C SER A 481 -7.62 -13.09 20.68
N SER A 482 -7.33 -12.65 19.45
CA SER A 482 -5.97 -12.44 18.93
C SER A 482 -5.83 -11.02 18.34
N PRO A 483 -4.70 -10.31 18.59
CA PRO A 483 -4.41 -9.04 17.95
C PRO A 483 -3.96 -9.16 16.48
N PHE A 484 -3.48 -10.32 16.03
CA PHE A 484 -2.84 -10.42 14.70
C PHE A 484 -3.79 -10.28 13.50
N PRO A 485 -5.02 -10.83 13.53
CA PRO A 485 -6.04 -10.52 12.50
C PRO A 485 -6.36 -9.03 12.40
N TRP A 486 -6.13 -8.26 13.47
CA TRP A 486 -6.36 -6.81 13.52
C TRP A 486 -5.18 -5.96 13.02
N PHE A 487 -4.01 -6.57 12.73
CA PHE A 487 -2.88 -5.87 12.14
C PHE A 487 -3.23 -5.23 10.79
N TYR A 488 -3.80 -6.02 9.86
CA TYR A 488 -4.17 -5.52 8.54
C TYR A 488 -5.21 -4.37 8.59
N PRO A 489 -6.34 -4.47 9.33
CA PRO A 489 -7.25 -3.34 9.53
C PRO A 489 -6.56 -2.06 10.00
N VAL A 490 -5.70 -2.13 11.02
CA VAL A 490 -5.02 -0.96 11.61
C VAL A 490 -4.00 -0.38 10.64
N PHE A 491 -3.15 -1.23 10.05
CA PHE A 491 -2.18 -0.82 9.03
C PHE A 491 -2.87 -0.16 7.84
N PHE A 492 -3.96 -0.76 7.34
CA PHE A 492 -4.71 -0.27 6.21
C PHE A 492 -5.40 1.06 6.52
N ALA A 493 -6.00 1.22 7.70
CA ALA A 493 -6.60 2.49 8.15
C ALA A 493 -5.60 3.65 8.14
N CYS A 494 -4.38 3.43 8.66
CA CYS A 494 -3.29 4.42 8.63
C CYS A 494 -2.86 4.72 7.19
N MET A 495 -2.59 3.68 6.39
CA MET A 495 -2.13 3.81 5.01
C MET A 495 -3.16 4.55 4.13
N ILE A 496 -4.43 4.18 4.19
CA ILE A 496 -5.48 4.74 3.34
C ILE A 496 -5.80 6.20 3.72
N SER A 497 -5.69 6.55 5.00
CA SER A 497 -5.83 7.93 5.48
C SER A 497 -4.68 8.81 4.97
N HIS A 498 -3.44 8.35 5.10
CA HIS A 498 -2.27 9.04 4.54
C HIS A 498 -2.35 9.19 3.01
N ARG A 499 -2.77 8.13 2.31
CA ARG A 499 -3.01 8.13 0.86
C ARG A 499 -4.07 9.16 0.45
N ALA A 500 -5.18 9.25 1.18
CA ALA A 500 -6.24 10.22 0.92
C ALA A 500 -5.74 11.68 1.05
N LEU A 501 -5.02 12.01 2.12
CA LEU A 501 -4.45 13.35 2.33
C LEU A 501 -3.48 13.74 1.21
N ARG A 502 -2.55 12.85 0.86
CA ARG A 502 -1.57 13.04 -0.22
C ARG A 502 -2.25 13.26 -1.58
N ASP A 503 -3.27 12.46 -1.89
CA ASP A 503 -4.05 12.60 -3.12
C ASP A 503 -4.79 13.95 -3.18
N ILE A 504 -5.43 14.38 -2.09
CA ILE A 504 -6.15 15.67 -2.04
C ILE A 504 -5.18 16.83 -2.24
N GLN A 505 -4.02 16.82 -1.58
CA GLN A 505 -3.01 17.88 -1.71
C GLN A 505 -2.51 18.00 -3.16
N ARG A 506 -2.22 16.87 -3.82
CA ARG A 506 -1.86 16.83 -5.25
C ARG A 506 -3.00 17.35 -6.14
N CYS A 507 -4.25 17.00 -5.83
CA CYS A 507 -5.40 17.45 -6.61
C CYS A 507 -5.67 18.96 -6.45
N ARG A 508 -5.51 19.52 -5.25
CA ARG A 508 -5.56 20.97 -5.00
C ARG A 508 -4.49 21.72 -5.81
N VAL A 509 -3.24 21.25 -5.79
CA VAL A 509 -2.14 21.82 -6.57
C VAL A 509 -2.37 21.68 -8.09
N LYS A 510 -2.99 20.58 -8.53
CA LYS A 510 -3.24 20.36 -9.96
C LYS A 510 -4.39 21.21 -10.51
N TYR A 511 -5.56 21.18 -9.89
CA TYR A 511 -6.80 21.73 -10.45
C TYR A 511 -7.19 23.11 -9.87
N GLY A 512 -6.53 23.58 -8.80
CA GLY A 512 -6.74 24.92 -8.23
C GLY A 512 -8.19 25.18 -7.83
N GLU A 513 -8.73 26.33 -8.25
CA GLU A 513 -10.12 26.76 -8.01
C GLU A 513 -11.17 25.71 -8.41
N THR A 514 -10.93 24.94 -9.47
CA THR A 514 -11.85 23.87 -9.90
C THR A 514 -11.91 22.72 -8.89
N TRP A 515 -10.83 22.51 -8.11
CA TRP A 515 -10.89 21.59 -6.97
C TRP A 515 -11.71 22.16 -5.81
N LEU A 516 -11.61 23.47 -5.54
CA LEU A 516 -12.42 24.11 -4.49
C LEU A 516 -13.91 24.04 -4.82
N GLU A 517 -14.29 24.25 -6.09
CA GLU A 517 -15.67 24.05 -6.55
C GLU A 517 -16.11 22.58 -6.44
N TYR A 518 -15.23 21.61 -6.74
CA TYR A 518 -15.52 20.20 -6.50
C TYR A 518 -15.71 19.89 -5.01
N GLU A 519 -14.87 20.47 -4.14
CA GLU A 519 -15.02 20.33 -2.68
C GLU A 519 -16.31 20.98 -2.16
N ARG A 520 -16.81 22.04 -2.82
CA ARG A 520 -18.11 22.67 -2.52
C ARG A 520 -19.29 21.82 -2.97
N GLN A 521 -19.24 21.21 -4.17
CA GLN A 521 -20.31 20.37 -4.69
C GLN A 521 -20.38 18.99 -4.01
N VAL A 522 -19.23 18.43 -3.66
CA VAL A 522 -19.11 17.12 -3.02
C VAL A 522 -18.31 17.29 -1.71
N PRO A 523 -18.94 17.77 -0.62
CA PRO A 523 -18.25 18.12 0.62
C PRO A 523 -17.68 16.90 1.36
N TYR A 524 -18.35 15.75 1.27
CA TYR A 524 -17.97 14.52 1.95
C TYR A 524 -16.74 13.87 1.32
N LEU A 525 -15.81 13.45 2.16
CA LEU A 525 -14.59 12.77 1.74
C LEU A 525 -14.79 11.26 1.63
N PHE A 526 -15.27 10.61 2.68
CA PHE A 526 -15.28 9.16 2.83
C PHE A 526 -16.70 8.59 2.86
N ILE A 527 -17.57 9.13 3.70
CA ILE A 527 -18.92 8.62 3.94
C ILE A 527 -19.92 9.72 3.57
N PRO A 528 -20.75 9.53 2.52
CA PRO A 528 -21.80 10.47 2.14
C PRO A 528 -22.68 10.83 3.35
N TYR A 529 -22.96 12.12 3.52
CA TYR A 529 -23.79 12.66 4.60
C TYR A 529 -23.19 12.55 6.02
N VAL A 530 -21.92 12.13 6.17
CA VAL A 530 -21.25 12.03 7.48
C VAL A 530 -19.89 12.74 7.49
N PHE A 531 -18.94 12.35 6.63
CA PHE A 531 -17.55 12.82 6.66
C PHE A 531 -16.87 12.76 5.29
#